data_AF-A0A7V3I1C3-F1
#
_entry.id   AF-A0A7V3I1C3-F1
#
_cell.length_a   1.000
_cell.length_b   1.000
_cell.length_c   1.000
_cell.angle_alpha   90.00
_cell.angle_beta   90.00
_cell.angle_gamma   90.00
#
_symmetry.space_group_name_H-M   'P 1'
#
loop_
_entity.id
_entity.type
_entity.pdbx_description
1 polymer ?
#
loop_
_entity_poly.entity_id
_entity_poly.type
_entity_poly.pdbx_seq_one_letter_code
_entity_poly.pdbx_strand_id
1 'polypeptide(L)'
;MTLDASFYQAAYALLRALGAPPGVQNVNLLAAWADAETKTDAKTNAWAWNNPWSTTRTCCGCVPAPGNPDGVCMYPTRADGIHATVLTLENGYYPHILAGLLQNDAALAFSDPAEWNTWGTSLDSVVSVYRTLGVPPGLPQGHRPSPSAAGVAGLVAGGLTVAALVAGAVLLDENAPPAWRARWDAWRERVRAGLYPR
;
A
#
# COMPACT_ATOMS: atom_id res chain seq x y z
N MET A 1 17.39 7.47 8.82
CA MET A 1 17.25 6.02 9.12
C MET A 1 16.85 5.27 7.85
N THR A 2 16.96 3.95 7.85
CA THR A 2 16.46 3.09 6.76
C THR A 2 15.44 2.13 7.35
N LEU A 3 14.25 2.07 6.76
CA LEU A 3 13.22 1.14 7.18
C LEU A 3 13.51 -0.28 6.66
N ASP A 4 12.71 -1.26 7.11
CA ASP A 4 12.79 -2.62 6.57
C ASP A 4 12.59 -2.63 5.04
N ALA A 5 13.36 -3.45 4.33
CA ALA A 5 13.34 -3.53 2.87
C ALA A 5 11.94 -3.86 2.31
N SER A 6 11.13 -4.60 3.06
CA SER A 6 9.77 -4.97 2.66
C SER A 6 8.84 -3.76 2.48
N PHE A 7 9.04 -2.68 3.24
CA PHE A 7 8.25 -1.45 3.09
C PHE A 7 8.53 -0.75 1.76
N TYR A 8 9.81 -0.65 1.38
CA TYR A 8 10.20 -0.10 0.10
C TYR A 8 9.72 -0.97 -1.06
N GLN A 9 9.80 -2.29 -0.95
CA GLN A 9 9.30 -3.22 -1.98
C GLN A 9 7.80 -3.05 -2.24
N ALA A 10 7.01 -2.91 -1.17
CA ALA A 10 5.58 -2.66 -1.27
C ALA A 10 5.27 -1.26 -1.83
N ALA A 11 6.02 -0.22 -1.43
CA ALA A 11 5.91 1.12 -2.02
C ALA A 11 6.13 1.10 -3.55
N TYR A 12 7.20 0.44 -4.02
CA TYR A 12 7.44 0.30 -5.45
C TYR A 12 6.33 -0.48 -6.16
N ALA A 13 5.80 -1.52 -5.53
CA ALA A 13 4.73 -2.32 -6.12
C ALA A 13 3.42 -1.52 -6.26
N LEU A 14 3.07 -0.72 -5.24
CA LEU A 14 1.90 0.16 -5.29
C LEU A 14 2.06 1.28 -6.33
N LEU A 15 3.22 1.94 -6.39
CA LEU A 15 3.46 2.99 -7.39
C LEU A 15 3.37 2.45 -8.82
N ARG A 16 3.93 1.25 -9.06
CA ARG A 16 3.76 0.57 -10.36
C ARG A 16 2.30 0.27 -10.66
N ALA A 17 1.53 -0.19 -9.68
CA ALA A 17 0.11 -0.49 -9.87
C ALA A 17 -0.73 0.77 -10.18
N LEU A 18 -0.37 1.92 -9.59
CA LEU A 18 -0.99 3.22 -9.84
C LEU A 18 -0.52 3.89 -11.15
N GLY A 19 0.52 3.37 -11.80
CA GLY A 19 1.20 4.09 -12.89
C GLY A 19 1.93 5.36 -12.42
N ALA A 20 2.24 5.45 -11.13
CA ALA A 20 2.90 6.59 -10.51
C ALA A 20 4.44 6.47 -10.57
N PRO A 21 5.17 7.59 -10.67
CA PRO A 21 6.64 7.59 -10.71
C PRO A 21 7.24 7.11 -9.37
N PRO A 22 8.24 6.21 -9.39
CA PRO A 22 8.92 5.72 -8.19
C PRO A 22 10.01 6.68 -7.69
N GLY A 23 9.70 7.98 -7.56
CA GLY A 23 10.67 8.98 -7.09
C GLY A 23 10.93 8.90 -5.58
N VAL A 24 11.97 9.61 -5.12
CA VAL A 24 12.38 9.64 -3.70
C VAL A 24 11.21 10.03 -2.79
N GLN A 25 10.43 11.04 -3.18
CA GLN A 25 9.31 11.52 -2.37
C GLN A 25 8.22 10.45 -2.22
N ASN A 26 7.76 9.87 -3.32
CA ASN A 26 6.73 8.83 -3.31
C ASN A 26 7.16 7.57 -2.56
N VAL A 27 8.37 7.09 -2.81
CA VAL A 27 8.85 5.86 -2.20
C VAL A 27 9.01 6.05 -0.69
N ASN A 28 9.56 7.20 -0.25
CA ASN A 28 9.64 7.51 1.18
C ASN A 28 8.26 7.76 1.79
N LEU A 29 7.34 8.42 1.08
CA LEU A 29 5.98 8.67 1.56
C LEU A 29 5.27 7.35 1.85
N LEU A 30 5.25 6.42 0.90
CA LEU A 30 4.59 5.14 1.06
C LEU A 30 5.30 4.23 2.07
N ALA A 31 6.63 4.25 2.15
CA ALA A 31 7.35 3.50 3.18
C ALA A 31 7.14 4.08 4.59
N ALA A 32 7.01 5.41 4.72
CA ALA A 32 6.70 6.05 5.98
C ALA A 32 5.26 5.81 6.42
N TRP A 33 4.31 5.88 5.49
CA TRP A 33 2.91 5.52 5.73
C TRP A 33 2.83 4.07 6.20
N ALA A 34 3.56 3.21 5.50
CA ALA A 34 3.64 1.81 5.83
C ALA A 34 4.06 1.56 7.27
N ASP A 35 5.17 2.15 7.68
CA ASP A 35 5.71 2.07 9.03
C ASP A 35 4.76 2.66 10.08
N ALA A 36 4.10 3.78 9.78
CA ALA A 36 3.13 4.42 10.69
C ALA A 36 1.94 3.50 11.00
N GLU A 37 1.41 2.82 9.99
CA GLU A 37 0.33 1.84 10.12
C GLU A 37 0.73 0.59 10.94
N THR A 38 2.03 0.28 11.01
CA THR A 38 2.52 -0.82 11.87
C THR A 38 2.60 -0.43 13.34
N LYS A 39 2.65 0.87 13.64
CA LYS A 39 2.79 1.40 15.00
C LYS A 39 1.43 1.69 15.64
N THR A 40 0.39 1.89 14.83
CA THR A 40 -0.99 2.10 15.29
C THR A 40 -1.66 0.82 15.78
N ASP A 41 -1.32 -0.35 15.24
CA ASP A 41 -1.83 -1.65 15.74
C ASP A 41 -0.76 -2.47 16.46
N ALA A 42 -0.66 -2.28 17.78
CA ALA A 42 0.27 -3.03 18.65
C ALA A 42 0.03 -4.56 18.68
N LYS A 43 -1.03 -5.07 18.02
CA LYS A 43 -1.41 -6.49 18.03
C LYS A 43 -1.05 -7.22 16.74
N THR A 44 -0.60 -6.53 15.70
CA THR A 44 -0.30 -7.15 14.40
C THR A 44 0.98 -6.61 13.79
N ASN A 45 1.82 -7.49 13.24
CA ASN A 45 3.02 -7.06 12.53
C ASN A 45 2.62 -6.31 11.24
N ALA A 46 3.54 -5.51 10.69
CA ALA A 46 3.42 -4.74 9.43
C ALA A 46 2.71 -5.43 8.25
N TRP A 47 2.74 -6.75 8.25
CA TRP A 47 2.34 -7.61 7.16
C TRP A 47 1.29 -8.64 7.58
N ALA A 48 0.71 -8.50 8.78
CA ALA A 48 -0.36 -9.35 9.24
C ALA A 48 -1.52 -9.21 8.28
N TRP A 49 -2.17 -10.33 7.96
CA TRP A 49 -3.35 -10.31 7.10
C TRP A 49 -3.06 -9.70 5.70
N ASN A 50 -1.77 -9.69 5.34
CA ASN A 50 -1.15 -9.46 4.04
C ASN A 50 -1.18 -8.00 3.57
N ASN A 51 -1.24 -7.11 4.55
CA ASN A 51 -1.46 -5.67 4.55
C ASN A 51 -0.58 -4.80 3.61
N PRO A 52 -1.16 -4.06 2.64
CA PRO A 52 -0.55 -2.91 1.92
C PRO A 52 -1.31 -1.61 2.22
N TRP A 53 -1.62 -1.54 3.51
CA TRP A 53 -2.25 -0.55 4.39
C TRP A 53 -3.75 -0.69 4.68
N SER A 54 -4.21 -1.95 4.58
CA SER A 54 -5.39 -2.63 5.16
C SER A 54 -6.64 -1.77 5.30
N THR A 55 -7.09 -1.38 4.13
CA THR A 55 -8.34 -0.70 3.84
C THR A 55 -9.58 -1.52 4.22
N THR A 56 -10.72 -0.85 4.31
CA THR A 56 -12.06 -1.46 4.46
C THR A 56 -12.63 -2.01 3.13
N ARG A 57 -11.86 -1.89 2.03
CA ARG A 57 -12.26 -2.30 0.68
C ARG A 57 -12.45 -3.81 0.55
N THR A 58 -13.69 -4.26 0.47
CA THR A 58 -14.01 -5.65 0.13
C THR A 58 -13.70 -5.96 -1.33
N CYS A 59 -12.62 -6.70 -1.59
CA CYS A 59 -12.25 -7.20 -2.93
C CYS A 59 -11.24 -8.35 -2.83
N CYS A 60 -10.85 -8.92 -3.97
CA CYS A 60 -9.73 -9.87 -4.09
C CYS A 60 -9.81 -11.10 -3.14
N GLY A 61 -11.03 -11.52 -2.79
CA GLY A 61 -11.23 -12.62 -1.84
C GLY A 61 -10.85 -12.31 -0.39
N CYS A 62 -10.75 -11.03 -0.02
CA CYS A 62 -10.48 -10.64 1.35
C CYS A 62 -11.59 -11.09 2.30
N VAL A 63 -11.21 -11.31 3.56
CA VAL A 63 -12.13 -11.64 4.64
C VAL A 63 -12.09 -10.56 5.71
N PRO A 64 -13.20 -10.27 6.42
CA PRO A 64 -13.17 -9.32 7.52
C PRO A 64 -12.16 -9.72 8.59
N ALA A 65 -11.37 -8.76 9.09
CA ALA A 65 -10.48 -8.97 10.20
C ALA A 65 -11.28 -9.29 11.48
N PRO A 66 -11.06 -10.45 12.13
CA PRO A 66 -11.83 -10.84 13.31
C PRO A 66 -11.71 -9.81 14.43
N GLY A 67 -12.84 -9.30 14.90
CA GLY A 67 -12.90 -8.34 16.00
C GLY A 67 -12.54 -6.90 15.63
N ASN A 68 -12.38 -6.57 14.35
CA ASN A 68 -12.23 -5.19 13.89
C ASN A 68 -13.61 -4.58 13.55
N PRO A 69 -14.08 -3.57 14.32
CA PRO A 69 -15.41 -2.97 14.10
C PRO A 69 -15.48 -2.09 12.85
N ASP A 70 -14.33 -1.64 12.33
CA ASP A 70 -14.23 -0.73 11.18
C ASP A 70 -14.31 -1.48 9.84
N GLY A 71 -14.36 -2.81 9.86
CA GLY A 71 -14.50 -3.64 8.67
C GLY A 71 -13.21 -3.79 7.87
N VAL A 72 -12.05 -3.62 8.51
CA VAL A 72 -10.74 -3.84 7.89
C VAL A 72 -10.66 -5.24 7.27
N CYS A 73 -10.17 -5.32 6.03
CA CYS A 73 -10.04 -6.58 5.32
C CYS A 73 -8.66 -7.24 5.52
N MET A 74 -8.69 -8.57 5.64
CA MET A 74 -7.54 -9.45 5.54
C MET A 74 -7.41 -9.96 4.11
N TYR A 75 -6.34 -9.60 3.41
CA TYR A 75 -6.14 -9.97 2.01
C TYR A 75 -5.45 -11.33 1.89
N PRO A 76 -5.76 -12.15 0.86
CA PRO A 76 -5.11 -13.45 0.67
C PRO A 76 -3.65 -13.37 0.27
N THR A 77 -3.21 -12.27 -0.35
CA THR A 77 -1.81 -12.00 -0.72
C THR A 77 -1.50 -10.51 -0.60
N ARG A 78 -0.20 -10.17 -0.58
CA ARG A 78 0.24 -8.77 -0.63
C ARG A 78 -0.17 -8.08 -1.94
N ALA A 79 -0.22 -8.82 -3.05
CA ALA A 79 -0.69 -8.28 -4.33
C ALA A 79 -2.19 -7.93 -4.27
N ASP A 80 -3.00 -8.77 -3.63
CA ASP A 80 -4.43 -8.51 -3.44
C ASP A 80 -4.68 -7.23 -2.63
N GLY A 81 -3.91 -7.04 -1.56
CA GLY A 81 -4.01 -5.82 -0.77
C GLY A 81 -3.51 -4.58 -1.53
N ILE A 82 -2.51 -4.70 -2.41
CA ILE A 82 -2.04 -3.57 -3.24
C ILE A 82 -3.16 -3.17 -4.19
N HIS A 83 -3.81 -4.15 -4.82
CA HIS A 83 -4.96 -3.89 -5.67
C HIS A 83 -6.10 -3.24 -4.88
N ALA A 84 -6.37 -3.69 -3.66
CA ALA A 84 -7.38 -3.07 -2.80
C ALA A 84 -7.04 -1.61 -2.45
N THR A 85 -5.77 -1.32 -2.16
CA THR A 85 -5.26 0.03 -1.91
C THR A 85 -5.41 0.93 -3.13
N VAL A 86 -5.11 0.43 -4.34
CA VAL A 86 -5.37 1.18 -5.60
C VAL A 86 -6.84 1.54 -5.72
N LEU A 87 -7.74 0.56 -5.61
CA LEU A 87 -9.19 0.78 -5.68
C LEU A 87 -9.69 1.74 -4.60
N THR A 88 -9.03 1.77 -3.45
CA THR A 88 -9.36 2.67 -2.34
C THR A 88 -8.92 4.09 -2.66
N LEU A 89 -7.69 4.30 -3.13
CA LEU A 89 -7.21 5.63 -3.51
C LEU A 89 -8.02 6.24 -4.67
N GLU A 90 -8.54 5.41 -5.58
CA GLU A 90 -9.33 5.82 -6.75
C GLU A 90 -10.83 6.02 -6.47
N ASN A 91 -11.32 5.76 -5.25
CA ASN A 91 -12.75 5.82 -4.93
C ASN A 91 -13.33 7.24 -4.77
N GLY A 92 -12.48 8.28 -4.87
CA GLY A 92 -12.87 9.68 -4.77
C GLY A 92 -12.72 10.32 -3.39
N TYR A 93 -12.37 9.57 -2.34
CA TYR A 93 -12.15 10.11 -0.98
C TYR A 93 -10.73 10.62 -0.73
N TYR A 94 -9.77 10.29 -1.60
CA TYR A 94 -8.34 10.60 -1.40
C TYR A 94 -7.72 11.42 -2.55
N PRO A 95 -8.37 12.49 -3.05
CA PRO A 95 -7.88 13.22 -4.22
C PRO A 95 -6.49 13.85 -4.04
N HIS A 96 -6.13 14.37 -2.85
CA HIS A 96 -4.82 14.98 -2.63
C HIS A 96 -3.71 13.93 -2.50
N ILE A 97 -3.96 12.84 -1.75
CA ILE A 97 -3.01 11.73 -1.64
C ILE A 97 -2.75 11.14 -3.03
N LEU A 98 -3.80 10.82 -3.80
CA LEU A 98 -3.65 10.26 -5.14
C LEU A 98 -2.92 11.22 -6.09
N ALA A 99 -3.28 12.51 -6.09
CA ALA A 99 -2.62 13.50 -6.93
C ALA A 99 -1.15 13.70 -6.57
N GLY A 100 -0.81 13.70 -5.28
CA GLY A 100 0.57 13.76 -4.80
C GLY A 100 1.40 12.55 -5.26
N LEU A 101 0.84 11.35 -5.16
CA LEU A 101 1.47 10.12 -5.67
C LEU A 101 1.70 10.18 -7.18
N LEU A 102 0.71 10.60 -7.97
CA LEU A 102 0.86 10.69 -9.44
C LEU A 102 1.92 11.73 -9.86
N GLN A 103 2.17 12.76 -9.04
CA GLN A 103 3.12 13.84 -9.33
C GLN A 103 4.47 13.69 -8.65
N ASN A 104 4.66 12.68 -7.80
CA ASN A 104 5.83 12.57 -6.91
C ASN A 104 6.02 13.81 -6.03
N ASP A 105 4.91 14.31 -5.49
CA ASP A 105 4.85 15.46 -4.59
C ASP A 105 4.24 15.04 -3.24
N ALA A 106 5.12 14.80 -2.26
CA ALA A 106 4.67 14.43 -0.92
C ALA A 106 4.00 15.61 -0.20
N ALA A 107 4.35 16.86 -0.52
CA ALA A 107 3.73 18.01 0.11
C ALA A 107 2.24 18.12 -0.29
N LEU A 108 1.92 17.82 -1.55
CA LEU A 108 0.54 17.70 -2.01
C LEU A 108 -0.18 16.54 -1.31
N ALA A 109 0.45 15.37 -1.17
CA ALA A 109 -0.16 14.26 -0.45
C ALA A 109 -0.46 14.59 1.03
N PHE A 110 0.34 15.45 1.66
CA PHE A 110 0.16 15.90 3.04
C PHE A 110 -0.77 17.11 3.19
N SER A 111 -1.29 17.69 2.10
CA SER A 111 -1.98 18.98 2.18
C SER A 111 -3.36 18.92 2.82
N ASP A 112 -3.99 17.74 2.84
CA ASP A 112 -5.31 17.55 3.43
C ASP A 112 -5.31 16.50 4.56
N PRO A 113 -5.19 16.93 5.83
CA PRO A 113 -5.25 16.03 6.99
C PRO A 113 -6.54 15.22 7.09
N ALA A 114 -7.65 15.67 6.47
CA ALA A 114 -8.91 14.95 6.53
C ALA A 114 -8.82 13.59 5.80
N GLU A 115 -8.11 13.52 4.67
CA GLU A 115 -7.92 12.27 3.92
C GLU A 115 -7.18 11.20 4.74
N TRP A 116 -6.14 11.61 5.46
CA TRP A 116 -5.37 10.74 6.37
C TRP A 116 -6.24 10.24 7.52
N ASN A 117 -7.05 11.12 8.10
CA ASN A 117 -8.02 10.74 9.14
C ASN A 117 -9.12 9.81 8.59
N THR A 118 -9.58 10.02 7.35
CA THR A 118 -10.52 9.13 6.67
C THR A 118 -9.93 7.75 6.40
N TRP A 119 -8.62 7.66 6.14
CA TRP A 119 -7.95 6.37 6.08
C TRP A 119 -7.85 5.69 7.45
N GLY A 120 -7.56 6.48 8.49
CA GLY A 120 -7.31 6.01 9.85
C GLY A 120 -5.85 6.13 10.30
N THR A 121 -4.98 6.75 9.49
CA THR A 121 -3.57 6.98 9.83
C THR A 121 -3.36 8.40 10.37
N SER A 122 -2.57 8.53 11.44
CA SER A 122 -2.11 9.84 11.90
C SER A 122 -1.12 10.46 10.90
N LEU A 123 -1.50 11.57 10.26
CA LEU A 123 -0.62 12.35 9.36
C LEU A 123 0.71 12.70 10.05
N ASP A 124 0.66 13.12 11.31
CA ASP A 124 1.86 13.47 12.08
C ASP A 124 2.81 12.27 12.23
N SER A 125 2.26 11.07 12.40
CA SER A 125 3.07 9.84 12.46
C SER A 125 3.78 9.58 11.14
N VAL A 126 3.06 9.69 10.02
CA VAL A 126 3.65 9.53 8.67
C VAL A 126 4.73 10.58 8.41
N VAL A 127 4.44 11.86 8.67
CA VAL A 127 5.36 12.98 8.43
C VAL A 127 6.61 12.86 9.32
N SER A 128 6.47 12.44 10.57
CA SER A 128 7.59 12.25 11.49
C SER A 128 8.58 11.20 10.98
N VAL A 129 8.08 10.08 10.45
CA VAL A 129 8.90 9.03 9.85
C VAL A 129 9.52 9.53 8.55
N TYR A 130 8.69 10.06 7.64
CA TYR A 130 9.10 10.55 6.32
C TYR A 130 10.31 11.50 6.38
N ARG A 131 10.28 12.47 7.30
CA ARG A 131 11.34 13.48 7.46
C ARG A 131 12.70 12.91 7.88
N THR A 132 12.73 11.68 8.38
CA THR A 132 13.98 11.02 8.82
C THR A 132 14.55 10.04 7.80
N LEU A 133 13.82 9.78 6.70
CA LEU A 133 14.23 8.85 5.66
C LEU A 133 15.25 9.49 4.70
N GLY A 134 16.26 8.70 4.33
CA GLY A 134 17.25 9.08 3.33
C GLY A 134 16.80 8.74 1.91
N VAL A 135 17.77 8.55 1.00
CA VAL A 135 17.50 8.06 -0.36
C VAL A 135 17.03 6.59 -0.28
N PRO A 136 15.86 6.22 -0.85
CA PRO A 136 15.40 4.85 -0.87
C PRO A 136 16.37 3.89 -1.56
N PRO A 137 16.46 2.62 -1.11
CA PRO A 137 17.21 1.59 -1.81
C PRO A 137 16.64 1.36 -3.22
N GLY A 138 17.52 1.15 -4.20
CA GLY A 138 17.14 0.85 -5.59
C GLY A 138 16.96 2.06 -6.50
N LEU A 139 17.01 3.30 -5.96
CA LEU A 139 17.10 4.51 -6.80
C LEU A 139 18.57 4.87 -7.06
N PRO A 140 18.93 5.27 -8.30
CA PRO A 140 20.28 5.76 -8.59
C PRO A 140 20.60 6.96 -7.68
N GLN A 141 21.70 6.89 -6.94
CA GLN A 141 22.14 7.96 -6.01
C GLN A 141 22.59 9.27 -6.71
N GLY A 142 22.28 9.45 -7.99
CA GLY A 142 22.81 10.52 -8.84
C GLY A 142 21.82 11.59 -9.30
N HIS A 143 20.53 11.51 -8.96
CA HIS A 143 19.56 12.56 -9.34
C HIS A 143 19.23 13.44 -8.14
N ARG A 144 19.96 14.55 -8.01
CA ARG A 144 19.45 15.70 -7.26
C ARG A 144 18.17 16.19 -7.96
N PRO A 145 17.07 16.49 -7.25
CA PRO A 145 15.95 17.17 -7.86
C PRO A 145 16.41 18.57 -8.30
N SER A 146 16.40 18.83 -9.60
CA SER A 146 16.48 20.21 -10.11
C SER A 146 15.24 20.98 -9.65
N PRO A 147 15.38 22.23 -9.17
CA PRO A 147 14.22 23.07 -8.93
C PRO A 147 13.62 23.45 -10.29
N SER A 148 12.30 23.30 -10.39
CA SER A 148 11.45 23.87 -11.45
C SER A 148 11.54 23.23 -12.84
N ALA A 149 10.55 22.41 -13.18
CA ALA A 149 10.04 22.32 -14.54
C ALA A 149 8.51 22.25 -14.49
N ALA A 150 7.90 23.44 -14.46
CA ALA A 150 6.54 23.59 -14.91
C ALA A 150 6.48 23.18 -16.40
N GLY A 151 5.54 22.28 -16.72
CA GLY A 151 5.08 22.02 -18.08
C GLY A 151 5.80 20.87 -18.80
N VAL A 152 5.16 19.71 -18.86
CA VAL A 152 4.57 19.20 -20.12
C VAL A 152 3.29 18.42 -19.76
N ALA A 153 2.16 18.88 -20.30
CA ALA A 153 0.91 18.15 -20.34
C ALA A 153 0.82 17.34 -21.64
N GLY A 154 0.17 16.16 -21.59
CA GLY A 154 -0.17 15.29 -22.72
C GLY A 154 0.54 13.92 -22.63
N LEU A 155 -0.08 12.75 -22.78
CA LEU A 155 -1.37 12.41 -23.38
C LEU A 155 -1.91 11.10 -22.77
N VAL A 156 -3.21 10.90 -23.00
CA VAL A 156 -4.18 9.95 -22.45
C VAL A 156 -4.10 8.52 -23.04
N ALA A 157 -4.61 7.59 -22.23
CA ALA A 157 -5.21 6.29 -22.57
C ALA A 157 -4.33 5.12 -23.02
N GLY A 158 -4.41 4.05 -22.23
CA GLY A 158 -4.06 2.69 -22.63
C GLY A 158 -4.19 1.77 -21.44
N GLY A 159 -5.38 1.19 -21.26
CA GLY A 159 -5.68 0.27 -20.16
C GLY A 159 -4.62 -0.82 -20.04
N LEU A 160 -3.92 -0.84 -18.91
CA LEU A 160 -3.08 -1.95 -18.52
C LEU A 160 -3.99 -3.09 -18.10
N THR A 161 -4.14 -4.08 -18.99
CA THR A 161 -4.83 -5.33 -18.72
C THR A 161 -4.20 -6.06 -17.53
N VAL A 162 -5.06 -6.70 -16.74
CA VAL A 162 -4.85 -7.56 -15.55
C VAL A 162 -3.59 -8.45 -15.57
N ALA A 163 -3.01 -8.76 -16.72
CA ALA A 163 -1.82 -9.61 -16.86
C ALA A 163 -0.52 -9.02 -16.27
N ALA A 164 -0.33 -7.69 -16.25
CA ALA A 164 0.91 -7.09 -15.74
C ALA A 164 1.01 -7.12 -14.20
N LEU A 165 -0.12 -7.19 -13.50
CA LEU A 165 -0.20 -7.35 -12.05
C LEU A 165 0.31 -8.73 -11.59
N VAL A 166 0.18 -9.76 -12.42
CA VAL A 166 0.52 -11.15 -12.06
C VAL A 166 2.03 -11.41 -12.03
N ALA A 167 2.82 -10.76 -12.89
CA ALA A 167 4.26 -10.99 -12.93
C ALA A 167 5.02 -10.38 -11.73
N GLY A 168 4.52 -9.28 -11.17
CA GLY A 168 5.07 -8.67 -9.95
C GLY A 168 4.66 -9.39 -8.65
N ALA A 169 3.54 -10.13 -8.68
CA ALA A 169 2.96 -10.82 -7.52
C ALA A 169 3.76 -12.06 -7.10
N VAL A 170 4.45 -12.72 -8.03
CA VAL A 170 5.21 -13.96 -7.76
C VAL A 170 6.41 -13.73 -6.84
N LEU A 171 7.03 -12.55 -6.85
CA LEU A 171 8.24 -12.26 -6.05
C LEU A 171 7.96 -11.85 -4.59
N LEU A 172 6.71 -11.65 -4.19
CA LEU A 172 6.35 -11.17 -2.83
C LEU A 172 5.83 -12.28 -1.89
N ASP A 173 5.64 -13.51 -2.37
CA ASP A 173 4.98 -14.61 -1.63
C ASP A 173 5.94 -15.55 -0.85
N GLU A 174 7.26 -15.41 -1.00
CA GLU A 174 8.21 -16.42 -0.51
C GLU A 174 8.42 -16.45 1.01
N ASN A 175 7.86 -15.50 1.77
CA ASN A 175 8.15 -15.33 3.21
C ASN A 175 6.95 -15.51 4.17
N ALA A 176 5.80 -16.02 3.71
CA ALA A 176 4.70 -16.36 4.62
C ALA A 176 5.05 -17.61 5.46
N PRO A 177 4.99 -17.59 6.81
CA PRO A 177 5.42 -18.72 7.62
C PRO A 177 4.62 -19.99 7.31
N PRO A 178 5.24 -21.19 7.23
CA PRO A 178 4.57 -22.43 6.84
C PRO A 178 3.33 -22.79 7.68
N ALA A 179 3.37 -22.48 8.98
CA ALA A 179 2.25 -22.70 9.90
C ALA A 179 0.99 -21.90 9.53
N TRP A 180 1.14 -20.77 8.82
CA TRP A 180 0.03 -19.95 8.37
C TRP A 180 -0.61 -20.47 7.08
N ARG A 181 0.18 -21.04 6.16
CA ARG A 181 -0.35 -21.72 4.95
C ARG A 181 -1.26 -22.89 5.34
N ALA A 182 -0.85 -23.72 6.30
CA ALA A 182 -1.66 -24.83 6.79
C ALA A 182 -2.99 -24.38 7.46
N ARG A 183 -2.96 -23.30 8.26
CA ARG A 183 -4.17 -22.75 8.89
C ARG A 183 -5.13 -22.13 7.87
N TRP A 184 -4.59 -21.53 6.81
CA TRP A 184 -5.35 -20.99 5.70
C TRP A 184 -6.00 -22.10 4.86
N ASP A 185 -5.28 -23.19 4.57
CA ASP A 185 -5.80 -24.34 3.82
C ASP A 185 -6.94 -25.03 4.57
N ALA A 186 -6.73 -25.32 5.85
CA ALA A 186 -7.76 -25.92 6.71
C ALA A 186 -9.02 -25.04 6.82
N TRP A 187 -8.87 -23.72 6.81
CA TRP A 187 -9.99 -22.80 6.82
C TRP A 187 -10.71 -22.73 5.46
N ARG A 188 -9.98 -22.71 4.34
CA ARG A 188 -10.55 -22.76 2.98
C ARG A 188 -11.43 -23.99 2.77
N GLU A 189 -11.02 -25.14 3.30
CA GLU A 189 -11.83 -26.36 3.26
C GLU A 189 -13.13 -26.21 4.08
N ARG A 190 -13.08 -25.56 5.24
CA ARG A 190 -14.27 -25.33 6.08
C ARG A 190 -15.26 -24.36 5.44
N VAL A 191 -14.78 -23.34 4.72
CA VAL A 191 -15.64 -22.43 3.94
C VAL A 191 -16.27 -23.13 2.74
N ARG A 192 -15.50 -23.94 2.00
CA ARG A 192 -16.03 -24.77 0.91
C ARG A 192 -17.08 -25.77 1.40
N ALA A 193 -16.90 -26.29 2.62
CA ALA A 193 -17.85 -27.17 3.27
C ALA A 193 -19.09 -26.45 3.82
N GLY A 194 -19.21 -25.12 3.67
CA GLY A 194 -20.37 -24.36 4.12
C GLY A 194 -20.52 -24.29 5.64
N LEU A 195 -19.44 -24.50 6.39
CA LEU A 195 -19.46 -24.65 7.85
C LEU A 195 -19.46 -23.30 8.62
N TYR A 196 -19.71 -22.19 7.94
CA TYR A 196 -19.84 -20.85 8.55
C TYR A 196 -21.08 -20.13 7.99
N PRO A 197 -21.93 -19.53 8.85
CA PRO A 197 -23.06 -18.74 8.39
C PRO A 197 -22.56 -17.44 7.71
N ARG A 198 -23.24 -17.08 6.63
CA ARG A 198 -22.99 -15.87 5.84
C ARG A 198 -23.28 -14.60 6.62
#